data_AF-A0A8C2Y4H3-F1
#
_entry.id   AF-A0A8C2Y4H3-F1
#
_cell.length_a   1.000
_cell.length_b   1.000
_cell.length_c   1.000
_cell.angle_alpha   90.00
_cell.angle_beta   90.00
_cell.angle_gamma   90.00
#
_symmetry.space_group_name_H-M   'P 1'
#
loop_
_entity.id
_entity.type
_entity.pdbx_description
1 polymer ?
#
loop_
_entity_poly.entity_id
_entity_poly.type
_entity_poly.pdbx_seq_one_letter_code
_entity_poly.pdbx_strand_id
1 'polypeptide(L)'
;MEAYHKPDQQKLQALKDTANRLRISSIQATTAAGSGHPTSCCSAAEIMAVLFFHTMRYKALDPRNPHNDRFVLSKGHAAPILYAVWAEAGFLPESELLNLRKISSDLDGHPVPKQAFTDVATGSLGQGLGAACGMAYTGKYFDKARGSC
;
A
#
# COMPACT_ATOMS: atom_id res chain seq x y z
N MET A 1 -5.19 -24.09 1.47
CA MET A 1 -4.97 -22.81 2.19
C MET A 1 -3.70 -22.97 2.99
N GLU A 2 -2.77 -22.04 2.84
CA GLU A 2 -1.57 -22.03 3.69
C GLU A 2 -1.98 -21.77 5.15
N ALA A 3 -1.31 -22.40 6.11
CA ALA A 3 -1.64 -22.25 7.52
C ALA A 3 -1.29 -20.83 8.01
N TYR A 4 -1.99 -20.33 9.02
CA TYR A 4 -1.64 -19.05 9.65
C TYR A 4 -0.29 -19.16 10.37
N HIS A 5 0.68 -18.34 9.97
CA HIS A 5 1.97 -18.24 10.63
C HIS A 5 1.86 -17.28 11.82
N LYS A 6 1.58 -17.79 13.02
CA LYS A 6 1.48 -16.97 14.23
C LYS A 6 2.80 -16.23 14.48
N PRO A 7 2.83 -14.89 14.53
CA PRO A 7 4.06 -14.14 14.74
C PRO A 7 4.56 -14.30 16.17
N ASP A 8 5.87 -14.43 16.32
CA ASP A 8 6.54 -14.34 17.61
C ASP A 8 6.73 -12.87 18.03
N GLN A 9 7.29 -12.65 19.22
CA GLN A 9 7.52 -11.30 19.73
C GLN A 9 8.51 -10.49 18.86
N GLN A 10 9.50 -11.14 18.26
CA GLN A 10 10.46 -10.47 17.40
C GLN A 10 9.79 -9.96 16.12
N LYS A 11 8.95 -10.78 15.48
CA LYS A 11 8.16 -10.39 14.31
C LYS A 11 7.16 -9.29 14.66
N LEU A 12 6.50 -9.36 15.82
CA LEU A 12 5.62 -8.29 16.28
C LEU A 12 6.39 -6.98 16.49
N GLN A 13 7.59 -7.03 17.06
CA GLN A 13 8.41 -5.83 17.22
C GLN A 13 8.84 -5.26 15.86
N ALA A 14 9.27 -6.11 14.92
CA ALA A 14 9.62 -5.67 13.57
C ALA A 14 8.44 -4.98 12.86
N LEU A 15 7.21 -5.47 13.04
CA LEU A 15 6.00 -4.84 12.49
C LEU A 15 5.71 -3.47 13.13
N LYS A 16 5.94 -3.31 14.44
CA LYS A 16 5.84 -2.00 15.11
C LYS A 16 6.89 -1.02 14.58
N ASP A 17 8.12 -1.50 14.39
CA ASP A 17 9.21 -0.69 13.87
C ASP A 17 8.93 -0.27 12.42
N THR A 18 8.38 -1.16 11.59
CA THR A 18 7.89 -0.82 10.26
C THR A 18 6.79 0.23 10.33
N ALA A 19 5.77 0.07 11.18
CA ALA A 19 4.72 1.08 11.34
C ALA A 19 5.30 2.46 11.71
N ASN A 20 6.32 2.50 12.57
CA ASN A 20 7.00 3.75 12.92
C ASN A 20 7.79 4.35 11.74
N ARG A 21 8.49 3.53 10.93
CA ARG A 21 9.13 4.01 9.69
C ARG A 21 8.11 4.59 8.71
N LEU A 22 6.96 3.93 8.55
CA LEU A 22 5.88 4.42 7.70
C LEU A 22 5.31 5.77 8.18
N ARG A 23 5.21 5.97 9.51
CA ARG A 23 4.85 7.28 10.10
C ARG A 23 5.88 8.34 9.77
N ILE A 24 7.17 8.06 10.02
CA ILE A 24 8.28 8.98 9.77
C ILE A 24 8.28 9.41 8.30
N SER A 25 8.23 8.45 7.38
CA SER A 25 8.20 8.71 5.95
C SER A 25 6.99 9.56 5.53
N SER A 26 5.80 9.25 6.05
CA SER A 26 4.58 10.02 5.77
C SER A 26 4.71 11.48 6.24
N ILE A 27 5.29 11.70 7.43
CA ILE A 27 5.54 13.03 7.96
C ILE A 27 6.58 13.76 7.09
N GLN A 28 7.73 13.15 6.82
CA GLN A 28 8.80 13.74 6.02
C GLN A 28 8.32 14.13 4.61
N ALA A 29 7.64 13.22 3.91
CA ALA A 29 7.13 13.45 2.56
C ALA A 29 6.12 14.60 2.51
N THR A 30 5.16 14.62 3.44
CA THR A 30 4.13 15.67 3.48
C THR A 30 4.69 17.03 3.92
N THR A 31 5.65 17.04 4.85
CA THR A 31 6.39 18.26 5.22
C THR A 31 7.21 18.79 4.05
N ALA A 32 7.96 17.93 3.34
CA ALA A 32 8.74 18.33 2.17
C ALA A 32 7.86 18.87 1.02
N ALA A 33 6.66 18.31 0.84
CA ALA A 33 5.69 18.78 -0.15
C ALA A 33 4.94 20.06 0.27
N GLY A 34 5.05 20.49 1.54
CA GLY A 34 4.26 21.60 2.09
C GLY A 34 2.74 21.36 2.12
N SER A 35 2.29 20.13 1.87
CA SER A 35 0.88 19.74 1.87
C SER A 35 0.72 18.21 2.01
N GLY A 36 -0.44 17.77 2.48
CA GLY A 36 -0.78 16.35 2.60
C GLY A 36 -1.53 16.02 3.89
N HIS A 37 -1.62 14.73 4.21
CA HIS A 37 -2.46 14.22 5.31
C HIS A 37 -1.67 13.26 6.24
N PRO A 38 -0.64 13.75 6.96
CA PRO A 38 0.19 12.88 7.82
C PRO A 38 -0.60 12.21 8.94
N THR A 39 -1.59 12.87 9.55
CA THR A 39 -2.42 12.29 10.61
C THR A 39 -3.31 11.14 10.11
N SER A 40 -3.90 11.30 8.91
CA SER A 40 -4.61 10.22 8.22
C SER A 40 -3.70 9.05 7.87
N CYS A 41 -2.40 9.28 7.63
CA CYS A 41 -1.41 8.22 7.43
C CYS A 41 -1.11 7.51 8.76
N CYS A 42 -0.78 8.26 9.81
CA CYS A 42 -0.37 7.71 11.10
C CYS A 42 -1.43 6.81 11.77
N SER A 43 -2.72 7.09 11.54
CA SER A 43 -3.82 6.24 12.02
C SER A 43 -3.89 4.87 11.35
N ALA A 44 -3.27 4.68 10.19
CA ALA A 44 -3.27 3.44 9.43
C ALA A 44 -1.95 2.66 9.51
N ALA A 45 -0.94 3.15 10.24
CA ALA A 45 0.43 2.64 10.14
C ALA A 45 0.56 1.15 10.52
N GLU A 46 -0.04 0.70 11.62
CA GLU A 46 -0.03 -0.71 11.99
C GLU A 46 -0.78 -1.57 10.97
N ILE A 47 -1.92 -1.07 10.46
CA ILE A 47 -2.72 -1.78 9.44
C ILE A 47 -1.88 -2.01 8.19
N MET A 48 -1.22 -0.96 7.71
CA MET A 48 -0.35 -1.03 6.53
C MET A 48 0.84 -1.96 6.78
N ALA A 49 1.50 -1.86 7.93
CA ALA A 49 2.63 -2.71 8.27
C ALA A 49 2.24 -4.20 8.32
N VAL A 50 1.14 -4.53 8.98
CA VAL A 50 0.66 -5.92 9.08
C VAL A 50 0.21 -6.46 7.72
N LEU A 51 -0.55 -5.68 6.95
CA LEU A 51 -1.02 -6.13 5.64
C LEU A 51 0.14 -6.42 4.70
N PHE A 52 1.08 -5.49 4.54
CA PHE A 52 2.16 -5.62 3.56
C PHE A 52 3.28 -6.56 4.00
N PHE A 53 3.60 -6.63 5.31
CA PHE A 53 4.78 -7.36 5.78
C PHE A 53 4.46 -8.64 6.57
N HIS A 54 3.19 -9.08 6.57
CA HIS A 54 2.78 -10.33 7.19
C HIS A 54 1.60 -11.02 6.48
N THR A 55 0.53 -10.29 6.17
CA THR A 55 -0.72 -10.89 5.71
C THR A 55 -0.76 -11.16 4.21
N MET A 56 -0.53 -10.13 3.39
CA MET A 56 -0.71 -10.22 1.95
C MET A 56 0.41 -11.03 1.29
N ARG A 57 0.08 -11.63 0.16
CA ARG A 57 1.01 -12.32 -0.74
C ARG A 57 1.11 -11.54 -2.04
N TYR A 58 2.30 -11.02 -2.33
CA TYR A 58 2.52 -10.27 -3.56
C TYR A 58 4.00 -10.29 -3.93
N LYS A 59 4.28 -10.06 -5.21
CA LYS A 59 5.64 -9.86 -5.72
C LYS A 59 5.99 -8.38 -5.62
N ALA A 60 6.88 -8.03 -4.70
CA ALA A 60 7.25 -6.63 -4.46
C ALA A 60 7.79 -5.93 -5.73
N LEU A 61 8.56 -6.65 -6.56
CA LEU A 61 9.14 -6.12 -7.80
C LEU A 61 8.20 -6.22 -9.03
N ASP A 62 7.01 -6.81 -8.87
CA ASP A 62 5.99 -6.90 -9.92
C ASP A 62 4.60 -6.62 -9.31
N PRO A 63 4.29 -5.35 -8.99
CA PRO A 63 3.04 -4.98 -8.30
C PRO A 63 1.77 -5.34 -9.08
N ARG A 64 1.84 -5.36 -10.42
CA ARG A 64 0.72 -5.69 -11.33
C ARG A 64 0.55 -7.19 -11.57
N ASN A 65 1.32 -8.04 -10.90
CA ASN A 65 1.23 -9.48 -11.11
C ASN A 65 -0.23 -9.96 -10.89
N PRO A 66 -0.82 -10.71 -11.84
CA PRO A 66 -2.21 -11.14 -11.73
C PRO A 66 -2.47 -12.11 -10.57
N HIS A 67 -1.42 -12.67 -9.96
CA HIS A 67 -1.51 -13.57 -8.80
C HIS A 67 -1.32 -12.87 -7.46
N ASN A 68 -1.03 -11.56 -7.42
CA ASN A 68 -0.88 -10.82 -6.17
C ASN A 68 -2.23 -10.68 -5.44
N ASP A 69 -2.21 -10.63 -4.12
CA ASP A 69 -3.31 -10.04 -3.38
C ASP A 69 -3.49 -8.57 -3.78
N ARG A 70 -4.74 -8.09 -3.80
CA ARG A 70 -5.06 -6.70 -4.19
C ARG A 70 -5.28 -5.86 -2.95
N PHE A 71 -4.68 -4.66 -2.94
CA PHE A 71 -4.89 -3.66 -1.92
C PHE A 71 -5.48 -2.39 -2.54
N VAL A 72 -6.61 -1.92 -2.01
CA VAL A 72 -7.25 -0.68 -2.44
C VAL A 72 -7.25 0.32 -1.29
N LEU A 73 -6.48 1.40 -1.42
CA LEU A 73 -6.51 2.49 -0.45
C LEU A 73 -7.74 3.38 -0.67
N SER A 74 -8.92 2.97 -0.21
CA SER A 74 -10.16 3.73 -0.45
C SER A 74 -10.17 5.12 0.21
N LYS A 75 -9.40 5.34 1.28
CA LYS A 75 -9.09 6.67 1.82
C LYS A 75 -7.87 7.25 1.11
N GLY A 76 -7.99 7.52 -0.20
CA GLY A 76 -6.86 7.83 -1.07
C GLY A 76 -5.99 8.99 -0.60
N HIS A 77 -6.50 9.91 0.21
CA HIS A 77 -5.74 11.04 0.75
C HIS A 77 -4.58 10.61 1.68
N ALA A 78 -4.58 9.36 2.15
CA ALA A 78 -3.45 8.74 2.86
C ALA A 78 -2.38 8.16 1.91
N ALA A 79 -2.32 8.61 0.65
CA ALA A 79 -1.34 8.17 -0.35
C ALA A 79 0.12 8.09 0.14
N PRO A 80 0.64 9.04 0.94
CA PRO A 80 2.03 8.99 1.40
C PRO A 80 2.40 7.68 2.12
N ILE A 81 1.48 7.09 2.90
CA ILE A 81 1.77 5.82 3.57
C ILE A 81 1.74 4.63 2.62
N LEU A 82 0.95 4.70 1.54
CA LEU A 82 1.00 3.71 0.47
C LEU A 82 2.36 3.78 -0.24
N TYR A 83 2.87 4.98 -0.51
CA TYR A 83 4.18 5.12 -1.14
C TYR A 83 5.29 4.61 -0.22
N ALA A 84 5.20 4.90 1.08
CA ALA A 84 6.14 4.42 2.08
C ALA A 84 6.19 2.88 2.17
N VAL A 85 5.06 2.16 2.09
CA VAL A 85 5.11 0.69 2.09
C VAL A 85 5.76 0.12 0.84
N TRP A 86 5.60 0.75 -0.32
CA TRP A 86 6.26 0.30 -1.55
C TRP A 86 7.75 0.61 -1.59
N ALA A 87 8.19 1.67 -0.90
CA ALA A 87 9.62 1.90 -0.66
C ALA A 87 10.20 0.87 0.31
N GLU A 88 9.53 0.63 1.44
CA GLU A 88 9.93 -0.38 2.42
C GLU A 88 9.94 -1.81 1.84
N ALA A 89 9.05 -2.11 0.89
CA ALA A 89 9.04 -3.38 0.15
C ALA A 89 10.14 -3.48 -0.92
N GLY A 90 10.91 -2.41 -1.16
CA GLY A 90 12.02 -2.37 -2.12
C GLY A 90 11.62 -2.10 -3.56
N PHE A 91 10.37 -1.70 -3.83
CA PHE A 91 9.92 -1.33 -5.19
C PHE A 91 10.27 0.11 -5.54
N LEU A 92 10.08 1.03 -4.60
CA LEU A 92 10.44 2.44 -4.77
C LEU A 92 11.79 2.74 -4.07
N PRO A 93 12.66 3.57 -4.66
CA PRO A 93 13.75 4.18 -3.92
C PRO A 93 13.19 5.07 -2.80
N GLU A 94 13.72 4.95 -1.58
CA GLU A 94 13.26 5.75 -0.44
C GLU A 94 13.40 7.26 -0.67
N SER A 95 14.44 7.68 -1.42
CA SER A 95 14.67 9.08 -1.79
C SER A 95 13.53 9.69 -2.61
N GLU A 96 12.79 8.89 -3.39
CA GLU A 96 11.66 9.38 -4.19
C GLU A 96 10.49 9.85 -3.32
N LEU A 97 10.36 9.35 -2.09
CA LEU A 97 9.25 9.72 -1.19
C LEU A 97 9.23 11.22 -0.88
N LEU A 98 10.39 11.88 -0.87
CA LEU A 98 10.52 13.33 -0.65
C LEU A 98 10.12 14.17 -1.89
N ASN A 99 9.84 13.51 -3.02
CA ASN A 99 9.33 14.16 -4.23
C ASN A 99 7.79 14.15 -4.32
N LEU A 100 7.10 13.75 -3.25
CA LEU A 100 5.64 13.80 -3.13
C LEU A 100 5.06 15.11 -3.68
N ARG A 101 4.05 14.99 -4.55
CA ARG A 101 3.26 16.08 -5.17
C ARG A 101 4.05 17.04 -6.07
N LYS A 102 5.34 16.81 -6.33
CA LYS A 102 6.08 17.59 -7.32
C LYS A 102 5.60 17.20 -8.72
N ILE A 103 5.52 18.17 -9.62
CA ILE A 103 5.20 17.93 -11.04
C ILE A 103 6.21 17.00 -11.74
N SER A 104 7.43 16.93 -11.21
CA SER A 104 8.51 16.06 -11.69
C SER A 104 8.44 14.63 -11.12
N SER A 105 7.40 14.30 -10.33
CA SER A 105 7.25 13.00 -9.67
C SER A 105 5.91 12.37 -10.03
N ASP A 106 5.87 11.04 -9.98
CA ASP A 106 4.62 10.29 -10.10
C ASP A 106 3.97 9.96 -8.75
N LEU A 107 4.58 10.40 -7.64
CA LEU A 107 3.99 10.30 -6.31
C LEU A 107 3.01 11.47 -6.09
N ASP A 108 1.85 11.38 -6.72
CA ASP A 108 0.80 12.40 -6.70
C ASP A 108 0.11 12.50 -5.32
N GLY A 109 -0.71 13.53 -5.13
CA GLY A 109 -1.43 13.76 -3.87
C GLY A 109 -2.46 12.69 -3.48
N HIS A 110 -2.88 11.87 -4.44
CA HIS A 110 -3.75 10.69 -4.30
C HIS A 110 -3.22 9.58 -5.22
N PRO A 111 -3.46 8.29 -4.92
CA PRO A 111 -3.05 7.19 -5.78
C PRO A 111 -3.72 7.28 -7.15
N VAL A 112 -2.94 7.03 -8.20
CA VAL A 112 -3.36 7.04 -9.60
C VAL A 112 -2.68 5.90 -10.37
N PRO A 113 -3.32 5.34 -11.42
CA PRO A 113 -2.86 4.10 -12.06
C PRO A 113 -1.59 4.23 -12.91
N LYS A 114 -1.03 5.43 -13.06
CA LYS A 114 0.34 5.60 -13.58
C LYS A 114 1.39 4.94 -12.65
N GLN A 115 1.05 4.82 -11.37
CA GLN A 115 1.84 4.06 -10.40
C GLN A 115 1.54 2.56 -10.57
N ALA A 116 2.56 1.75 -10.82
CA ALA A 116 2.40 0.31 -11.05
C ALA A 116 1.68 -0.41 -9.88
N PHE A 117 1.83 0.08 -8.66
CA PHE A 117 1.18 -0.49 -7.47
C PHE A 117 -0.26 -0.01 -7.21
N THR A 118 -0.82 0.82 -8.10
CA THR A 118 -2.18 1.34 -7.96
C THR A 118 -3.03 0.86 -9.14
N ASP A 119 -4.12 0.14 -8.87
CA ASP A 119 -5.06 -0.30 -9.91
C ASP A 119 -6.10 0.79 -10.23
N VAL A 120 -6.61 1.48 -9.21
CA VAL A 120 -7.71 2.44 -9.32
C VAL A 120 -7.39 3.72 -8.56
N ALA A 121 -7.81 4.87 -9.10
CA ALA A 121 -7.69 6.14 -8.40
C ALA A 121 -8.78 6.27 -7.31
N THR A 122 -8.42 6.75 -6.12
CA THR A 122 -9.32 6.74 -4.94
C THR A 122 -9.39 8.09 -4.20
N GLY A 123 -9.09 9.20 -4.89
CA GLY A 123 -9.19 10.53 -4.30
C GLY A 123 -10.62 10.92 -3.89
N SER A 124 -11.62 10.47 -4.67
CA SER A 124 -13.04 10.59 -4.30
C SER A 124 -13.42 9.46 -3.33
N LEU A 125 -13.84 9.83 -2.13
CA LEU A 125 -14.14 8.88 -1.06
C LEU A 125 -15.37 8.00 -1.41
N GLY A 126 -15.39 6.80 -0.83
CA GLY A 126 -16.51 5.86 -0.97
C GLY A 126 -16.45 4.96 -2.22
N GLN A 127 -15.52 5.19 -3.15
CA GLN A 127 -15.45 4.43 -4.40
C GLN A 127 -14.57 3.16 -4.32
N GLY A 128 -13.54 3.17 -3.46
CA GLY A 128 -12.54 2.09 -3.42
C GLY A 128 -13.12 0.72 -3.04
N LEU A 129 -14.11 0.68 -2.14
CA LEU A 129 -14.76 -0.59 -1.77
C LEU A 129 -15.51 -1.21 -2.96
N GLY A 130 -16.19 -0.41 -3.78
CA GLY A 130 -16.87 -0.89 -4.99
C GLY A 130 -15.90 -1.52 -5.98
N ALA A 131 -14.74 -0.87 -6.21
CA ALA A 131 -13.67 -1.43 -7.04
C ALA A 131 -13.11 -2.74 -6.45
N ALA A 132 -12.85 -2.78 -5.14
CA ALA A 132 -12.39 -3.99 -4.45
C ALA A 132 -13.41 -5.13 -4.53
N CYS A 133 -14.72 -4.85 -4.46
CA CYS A 133 -15.76 -5.85 -4.70
C CYS A 133 -15.67 -6.44 -6.11
N GLY A 134 -15.43 -5.60 -7.14
CA GLY A 134 -15.21 -6.07 -8.51
C GLY A 134 -13.98 -6.97 -8.64
N MET A 135 -12.86 -6.60 -8.01
CA MET A 135 -11.63 -7.41 -7.95
C MET A 135 -11.88 -8.76 -7.26
N ALA A 136 -12.54 -8.74 -6.10
CA ALA A 136 -12.85 -9.95 -5.34
C ALA A 136 -13.84 -10.88 -6.07
N TYR A 137 -14.86 -10.31 -6.73
CA TYR A 137 -15.80 -11.06 -7.56
C TYR A 137 -15.06 -11.74 -8.72
N THR A 138 -14.18 -11.01 -9.39
CA THR A 138 -13.36 -11.54 -10.48
C THR A 138 -12.46 -12.68 -9.99
N GLY A 139 -11.72 -12.47 -8.90
CA GLY A 139 -10.88 -13.49 -8.28
C GLY A 139 -11.62 -14.76 -7.85
N LYS A 140 -12.91 -14.65 -7.50
CA LYS A 140 -13.73 -15.77 -7.04
C LYS A 140 -14.42 -16.53 -8.17
N TYR A 141 -14.91 -15.84 -9.20
CA TYR A 141 -15.82 -16.43 -10.19
C TYR A 141 -15.23 -16.51 -11.60
N PHE A 142 -14.20 -15.72 -11.92
CA PHE A 142 -13.62 -15.65 -13.27
C PHE A 142 -12.17 -16.13 -13.30
N ASP A 143 -11.34 -15.60 -12.40
CA ASP A 143 -9.93 -15.99 -12.36
C ASP A 143 -9.83 -17.42 -11.82
N LYS A 144 -9.37 -18.34 -12.66
CA LYS A 144 -9.07 -19.74 -12.28
C LYS A 144 -7.79 -19.83 -11.43
N ALA A 145 -7.45 -18.81 -10.65
CA ALA A 145 -6.25 -18.74 -9.81
C ALA A 145 -6.25 -19.78 -8.67
N ARG A 146 -7.33 -20.53 -8.48
CA ARG A 146 -7.38 -21.74 -7.64
C ARG A 146 -7.37 -22.99 -8.52
N GLY A 147 -6.17 -23.41 -8.95
CA GLY A 147 -6.02 -24.61 -9.79
C GLY A 147 -4.62 -25.22 -9.91
N SER A 148 -3.62 -24.74 -9.15
CA SER A 148 -2.26 -25.32 -9.20
C SER A 148 -1.44 -24.89 -7.97
N CYS A 149 -1.75 -25.49 -6.83
CA CYS A 149 -0.82 -25.77 -5.73
C CYS A 149 -1.20 -27.15 -5.18
#